data_AF-D4IQM5-F1
#
_entry.id   AF-D4IQM5-F1
#
_cell.length_a   1.000
_cell.length_b   1.000
_cell.length_c   1.000
_cell.angle_alpha   90.00
_cell.angle_beta   90.00
_cell.angle_gamma   90.00
#
_symmetry.space_group_name_H-M   'P 1'
#
loop_
_entity.id
_entity.type
_entity.pdbx_description
1 polymer ?
#
loop_
_entity_poly.entity_id
_entity_poly.type
_entity_poly.pdbx_seq_one_letter_code
_entity_poly.pdbx_strand_id
1 'polypeptide(L)'
;MASVNGNDFLTDPTGSRRFLPFEVLSIDIDRAIWVNMDRVYAEARTLLSNGFRYWFDEAEIEELHRGNAAFHVQTIEYEMLLKGFEKPPEHAVTDCFMTTVEILNYLRSYSSLNLSEKRMGEALRKAGFE
;
A
#
# COMPACT_ATOMS: atom_id res chain seq x y z
N MET A 1 -7.04 14.56 -10.91
CA MET A 1 -6.95 14.20 -9.48
C MET A 1 -8.18 13.40 -9.13
N ALA A 2 -8.05 12.35 -8.34
CA ALA A 2 -9.19 11.59 -7.82
C ALA A 2 -9.35 11.94 -6.34
N SER A 3 -10.58 12.14 -5.88
CA SER A 3 -10.92 12.27 -4.46
C SER A 3 -11.76 11.06 -4.07
N VAL A 4 -11.48 10.48 -2.91
CA VAL A 4 -12.19 9.32 -2.37
C VAL A 4 -12.61 9.64 -0.94
N ASN A 5 -13.80 9.17 -0.55
CA ASN A 5 -14.34 9.40 0.80
C ASN A 5 -13.78 8.42 1.85
N GLY A 6 -13.07 7.37 1.42
CA GLY A 6 -12.48 6.36 2.30
C GLY A 6 -10.99 6.22 2.07
N ASN A 7 -10.26 5.74 3.08
CA ASN A 7 -8.81 5.62 3.04
C ASN A 7 -8.32 4.50 2.11
N ASP A 8 -9.19 3.54 1.80
CA ASP A 8 -8.85 2.29 1.15
C ASP A 8 -8.97 2.38 -0.38
N PHE A 9 -7.94 2.92 -1.04
CA PHE A 9 -7.93 3.04 -2.51
C PHE A 9 -6.68 2.47 -3.18
N LEU A 10 -5.61 2.19 -2.44
CA LEU A 10 -4.42 1.55 -2.99
C LEU A 10 -4.59 0.03 -3.00
N THR A 11 -4.92 -0.53 -4.16
CA THR A 11 -5.15 -1.96 -4.36
C THR A 11 -3.91 -2.75 -4.79
N ASP A 12 -2.80 -2.09 -5.14
CA ASP A 12 -1.55 -2.74 -5.51
C ASP A 12 -0.60 -2.87 -4.31
N PRO A 13 -0.37 -4.09 -3.78
CA PRO A 13 0.47 -4.34 -2.62
C PRO A 13 1.97 -4.34 -2.94
N THR A 14 2.38 -4.25 -4.22
CA THR A 14 3.81 -4.13 -4.61
C THR A 14 4.34 -2.70 -4.58
N GLY A 15 3.54 -1.79 -4.04
CA GLY A 15 3.87 -0.39 -3.98
C GLY A 15 3.15 0.33 -5.09
N SER A 16 2.11 1.05 -4.71
CA SER A 16 1.48 2.04 -5.59
C SER A 16 2.39 3.27 -5.71
N ARG A 17 3.58 3.08 -6.31
CA ARG A 17 4.60 4.15 -6.51
C ARG A 17 4.09 5.27 -7.41
N ARG A 18 2.96 5.05 -8.10
CA ARG A 18 2.32 5.98 -9.02
C ARG A 18 1.39 6.97 -8.32
N PHE A 19 1.13 6.78 -7.03
CA PHE A 19 0.28 7.66 -6.24
C PHE A 19 1.00 8.06 -4.96
N LEU A 20 0.97 9.36 -4.68
CA LEU A 20 1.42 9.95 -3.42
C LEU A 20 0.16 10.30 -2.61
N PRO A 21 -0.40 9.35 -1.84
CA PRO A 21 -1.57 9.63 -1.01
C PRO A 21 -1.18 10.53 0.16
N PHE A 22 -2.06 11.44 0.51
CA PHE A 22 -1.96 12.23 1.73
C PHE A 22 -3.36 12.66 2.16
N GLU A 23 -3.53 12.88 3.46
CA GLU A 23 -4.78 13.39 4.02
C GLU A 23 -4.78 14.91 3.99
N VAL A 24 -5.87 15.50 3.49
CA VAL A 24 -6.06 16.95 3.48
C VAL A 24 -6.90 17.34 4.68
N LEU A 25 -6.26 17.93 5.70
CA LEU A 25 -6.94 18.34 6.93
C LEU A 25 -7.81 19.59 6.72
N SER A 26 -7.35 20.53 5.91
CA SER A 26 -8.07 21.74 5.54
C SER A 26 -7.49 22.36 4.27
N ILE A 27 -8.30 23.19 3.60
CA ILE A 27 -7.87 23.94 2.42
C ILE A 27 -8.18 25.42 2.69
N ASP A 28 -7.15 26.26 2.64
CA ASP A 28 -7.31 27.70 2.55
C ASP A 28 -7.59 28.08 1.08
N ILE A 29 -8.87 28.05 0.71
CA ILE A 29 -9.29 28.26 -0.67
C ILE A 29 -9.01 29.69 -1.13
N ASP A 30 -9.18 30.67 -0.24
CA ASP A 30 -8.96 32.09 -0.54
C ASP A 30 -7.50 32.31 -0.88
N ARG A 31 -6.56 31.74 -0.12
CA ARG A 31 -5.14 31.82 -0.47
C ARG A 31 -4.82 31.06 -1.76
N ALA A 32 -5.42 29.88 -1.97
CA ALA A 32 -5.13 29.03 -3.12
C ALA A 32 -5.49 29.71 -4.46
N ILE A 33 -6.62 30.45 -4.52
CA ILE A 33 -7.04 31.13 -5.75
C ILE A 33 -6.13 32.30 -6.16
N TRP A 34 -5.37 32.87 -5.21
CA TRP A 34 -4.42 33.95 -5.49
C TRP A 34 -3.05 33.44 -5.96
N VAL A 35 -2.82 32.12 -5.95
CA VAL A 35 -1.55 31.54 -6.43
C VAL A 35 -1.45 31.71 -7.95
N ASN A 36 -0.44 32.45 -8.38
CA ASN A 36 -0.15 32.62 -9.80
C ASN A 36 0.58 31.39 -10.34
N MET A 37 -0.11 30.58 -11.16
CA MET A 37 0.46 29.35 -11.71
C MET A 37 1.61 29.57 -12.70
N ASP A 38 1.65 30.69 -13.43
CA ASP A 38 2.78 30.99 -14.31
C ASP A 38 4.08 31.14 -13.52
N ARG A 39 4.01 31.76 -12.34
CA ARG A 39 5.15 31.86 -11.42
C ARG A 39 5.57 30.49 -10.88
N VAL A 40 4.61 29.64 -10.51
CA VAL A 40 4.89 28.27 -10.05
C VAL A 40 5.61 27.47 -11.15
N TYR A 41 5.15 27.55 -12.39
CA TYR A 41 5.83 26.87 -13.51
C TYR A 41 7.21 27.45 -13.81
N ALA A 42 7.38 28.78 -13.71
CA ALA A 42 8.68 29.42 -13.88
C ALA A 42 9.69 28.96 -12.82
N GLU A 43 9.25 28.83 -11.56
CA GLU A 43 10.05 28.31 -10.46
C GLU A 43 10.42 26.84 -10.68
N ALA A 44 9.44 25.99 -11.04
CA ALA A 44 9.68 24.58 -11.34
C ALA A 44 10.69 24.37 -12.49
N ARG A 45 10.59 25.18 -13.56
CA ARG A 45 11.56 25.16 -14.66
C ARG A 45 12.96 25.57 -14.20
N THR A 46 13.05 26.57 -13.31
CA THR A 46 14.32 27.04 -12.76
C THR A 46 14.97 25.95 -11.90
N LEU A 47 14.21 25.31 -11.01
CA LEU A 47 14.67 24.18 -10.20
C LEU A 47 15.20 23.05 -11.08
N LEU A 48 14.45 22.66 -12.12
CA LEU A 48 14.88 21.64 -13.06
C LEU A 48 16.19 22.02 -13.76
N SER A 49 16.30 23.27 -14.23
CA SER A 49 17.51 23.78 -14.90
C SER A 49 18.73 23.80 -13.97
N ASN A 50 18.51 23.97 -12.66
CA ASN A 50 19.53 23.95 -11.62
C ASN A 50 19.87 22.52 -11.14
N GLY A 51 19.34 21.48 -11.77
CA GLY A 51 19.63 20.08 -11.44
C GLY A 51 18.87 19.56 -10.21
N PHE A 52 17.72 20.13 -9.88
CA PHE A 52 16.87 19.61 -8.82
C PHE A 52 16.47 18.15 -9.08
N ARG A 53 16.62 17.29 -8.06
CA ARG A 53 16.26 15.88 -8.12
C ARG A 53 14.74 15.74 -7.98
N TYR A 54 14.07 15.43 -9.09
CA TYR A 54 12.62 15.29 -9.16
C TYR A 54 12.12 13.84 -9.00
N TRP A 55 13.02 12.89 -8.77
CA TRP A 55 12.71 11.48 -8.54
C TRP A 55 13.08 11.08 -7.11
N PHE A 56 12.37 10.10 -6.55
CA PHE A 56 12.65 9.61 -5.21
C PHE A 56 13.87 8.68 -5.18
N ASP A 57 14.61 8.71 -4.08
CA ASP A 57 15.61 7.68 -3.74
C ASP A 57 14.98 6.50 -2.99
N GLU A 58 15.76 5.45 -2.71
CA GLU A 58 15.26 4.24 -2.06
C GLU A 58 14.69 4.51 -0.67
N ALA A 59 15.31 5.40 0.11
CA ALA A 59 14.87 5.72 1.46
C ALA A 59 13.54 6.50 1.44
N GLU A 60 13.39 7.43 0.50
CA GLU A 60 12.16 8.17 0.26
C GLU A 60 11.04 7.25 -0.26
N ILE A 61 11.38 6.27 -1.10
CA ILE A 61 10.43 5.24 -1.57
C ILE A 61 9.95 4.39 -0.38
N GLU A 62 10.85 3.97 0.51
CA GLU A 62 10.48 3.23 1.72
C GLU A 62 9.59 4.06 2.66
N GLU A 63 9.90 5.35 2.84
CA GLU A 63 9.06 6.26 3.63
C GLU A 63 7.67 6.40 3.03
N LEU A 64 7.59 6.59 1.71
CA LEU A 64 6.34 6.62 0.97
C LEU A 64 5.58 5.31 1.13
N HIS A 65 6.25 4.16 1.06
CA HIS A 65 5.61 2.86 1.31
C HIS A 65 5.06 2.71 2.72
N ARG A 66 5.77 3.20 3.75
CA ARG A 66 5.27 3.23 5.13
C ARG A 66 4.04 4.12 5.27
N GLY A 67 4.04 5.31 4.68
CA GLY A 67 2.88 6.21 4.67
C GLY A 67 1.69 5.62 3.91
N ASN A 68 1.94 4.92 2.80
CA ASN A 68 0.93 4.30 1.96
C ASN A 68 0.26 3.09 2.63
N ALA A 69 0.90 2.49 3.64
CA ALA A 69 0.35 1.34 4.36
C ALA A 69 -1.04 1.58 4.94
N ALA A 70 -1.31 2.81 5.38
CA ALA A 70 -2.60 3.22 5.93
C ALA A 70 -3.71 3.30 4.87
N PHE A 71 -3.37 3.39 3.58
CA PHE A 71 -4.31 3.54 2.46
C PHE A 71 -4.49 2.23 1.66
N HIS A 72 -3.82 1.17 2.09
CA HIS A 72 -3.93 -0.15 1.46
C HIS A 72 -5.19 -0.87 1.93
N VAL A 73 -6.03 -1.24 0.97
CA VAL A 73 -7.21 -2.07 1.22
C VAL A 73 -6.78 -3.35 1.95
N GLN A 74 -7.29 -3.57 3.16
CA GLN A 74 -7.20 -4.88 3.78
C GLN A 74 -8.12 -5.83 3.03
N THR A 75 -7.55 -6.88 2.47
CA THR A 75 -8.33 -7.90 1.77
C THR A 75 -8.94 -8.88 2.77
N ILE A 76 -10.08 -9.45 2.41
CA ILE A 76 -10.73 -10.51 3.22
C ILE A 76 -9.76 -11.69 3.43
N GLU A 77 -8.92 -11.98 2.44
CA GLU A 77 -7.86 -12.97 2.53
C GLU A 77 -6.85 -12.66 3.65
N TYR A 78 -6.43 -11.40 3.78
CA TYR A 78 -5.50 -10.97 4.83
C TYR A 78 -6.13 -11.08 6.22
N GLU A 79 -7.38 -10.67 6.38
CA GLU A 79 -8.10 -10.82 7.65
C GLU A 79 -8.30 -12.29 8.05
N MET A 80 -8.70 -13.14 7.09
CA MET A 80 -8.88 -14.57 7.34
C MET A 80 -7.55 -15.25 7.67
N LEU A 81 -6.45 -14.85 7.02
CA LEU A 81 -5.11 -15.33 7.32
C LEU A 81 -4.73 -15.00 8.77
N LEU A 82 -4.84 -13.73 9.18
CA LEU A 82 -4.49 -13.30 10.54
C LEU A 82 -5.37 -13.93 11.62
N LYS A 83 -6.62 -14.26 11.30
CA LYS A 83 -7.53 -14.96 12.22
C LYS A 83 -7.22 -16.45 12.35
N GLY A 84 -6.79 -17.08 11.26
CA GLY A 84 -6.68 -18.54 11.16
C GLY A 84 -5.27 -19.09 11.36
N PHE A 85 -4.24 -18.27 11.18
CA PHE A 85 -2.85 -18.71 11.13
C PHE A 85 -1.94 -17.78 11.93
N GLU A 86 -0.99 -18.37 12.64
CA GLU A 86 0.10 -17.67 13.31
C GLU A 86 1.42 -18.04 12.64
N LYS A 87 2.36 -17.09 12.59
CA LYS A 87 3.70 -17.36 12.08
C LYS A 87 4.40 -18.34 13.04
N PRO A 88 4.95 -19.46 12.55
CA PRO A 88 5.67 -20.39 13.41
C PRO A 88 6.88 -19.69 14.07
N PRO A 89 7.23 -20.05 15.32
CA PRO A 89 8.44 -19.55 15.96
C PRO A 89 9.70 -19.86 15.10
N GLU A 90 10.73 -19.02 15.15
CA GLU A 90 11.98 -19.21 14.36
C GLU A 90 12.68 -20.57 14.60
N HIS A 91 12.40 -21.20 15.74
CA HIS A 91 12.95 -22.48 16.17
C HIS A 91 11.95 -23.64 15.99
N ALA A 92 10.79 -23.38 15.38
CA ALA A 92 9.85 -24.42 15.00
C ALA A 92 10.43 -25.26 13.87
N VAL A 93 10.21 -26.57 13.97
CA VAL A 93 10.68 -27.57 13.01
C VAL A 93 10.12 -27.26 11.63
N THR A 94 10.90 -27.55 10.58
CA THR A 94 10.64 -27.45 9.13
C THR A 94 9.36 -28.16 8.63
N ASP A 95 8.45 -28.59 9.49
CA ASP A 95 7.26 -29.36 9.14
C ASP A 95 5.98 -28.52 9.11
N CYS A 96 6.08 -27.19 9.27
CA CYS A 96 4.94 -26.26 9.22
C CYS A 96 4.81 -25.54 7.87
N PHE A 97 5.40 -26.05 6.79
CA PHE A 97 5.21 -25.47 5.47
C PHE A 97 3.82 -25.80 4.93
N MET A 98 3.09 -24.76 4.55
CA MET A 98 1.85 -24.87 3.79
C MET A 98 1.96 -23.96 2.57
N THR A 99 1.56 -24.49 1.43
CA THR A 99 1.41 -23.72 0.20
C THR A 99 0.21 -22.77 0.29
N THR A 100 0.23 -21.71 -0.51
CA THR A 100 -0.90 -20.77 -0.64
C THR A 100 -2.23 -21.48 -0.92
N VAL A 101 -2.19 -22.55 -1.72
CA VAL A 101 -3.37 -23.35 -2.08
C VAL A 101 -3.90 -24.16 -0.89
N GLU A 102 -3.02 -24.76 -0.09
CA GLU A 102 -3.41 -25.50 1.12
C GLU A 102 -4.07 -24.58 2.15
N ILE A 103 -3.49 -23.39 2.35
CA ILE A 103 -4.06 -22.34 3.23
C ILE A 103 -5.43 -21.91 2.73
N LEU A 104 -5.59 -21.67 1.42
CA LEU A 104 -6.89 -21.31 0.83
C LEU A 104 -7.94 -22.38 1.00
N ASN A 105 -7.59 -23.64 0.73
CA ASN A 105 -8.52 -24.75 0.84
C ASN A 105 -8.97 -24.93 2.29
N TYR A 106 -8.05 -24.78 3.23
CA TYR A 106 -8.37 -24.77 4.66
C TYR A 106 -9.34 -23.63 5.00
N LEU A 107 -9.03 -22.38 4.63
CA LEU A 107 -9.92 -21.26 4.96
C LEU A 107 -11.31 -21.38 4.31
N ARG A 108 -11.39 -21.88 3.07
CA ARG A 108 -12.65 -22.15 2.37
C ARG A 108 -13.48 -23.25 3.02
N SER A 109 -12.89 -24.20 3.75
CA SER A 109 -13.71 -25.18 4.49
C SER A 109 -14.46 -24.58 5.67
N TYR A 110 -14.02 -23.42 6.18
CA TYR A 110 -14.63 -22.72 7.32
C TYR A 110 -15.39 -21.45 6.92
N SER A 111 -15.50 -21.17 5.62
CA SER A 111 -16.03 -19.91 5.10
C SER A 111 -16.61 -20.09 3.70
N SER A 112 -17.78 -19.51 3.46
CA SER A 112 -18.38 -19.43 2.12
C SER A 112 -17.85 -18.24 1.28
N LEU A 113 -16.83 -17.54 1.78
CA LEU A 113 -16.25 -16.39 1.09
C LEU A 113 -15.43 -16.83 -0.13
N ASN A 114 -15.56 -16.07 -1.22
CA ASN A 114 -14.79 -16.30 -2.44
C ASN A 114 -13.37 -15.76 -2.29
N LEU A 115 -12.47 -16.56 -1.72
CA LEU A 115 -11.06 -16.20 -1.54
C LEU A 115 -10.27 -16.40 -2.85
N SER A 116 -9.43 -15.43 -3.22
CA SER A 116 -8.56 -15.47 -4.40
C SER A 116 -7.15 -15.92 -4.05
N GLU A 117 -6.57 -16.78 -4.90
CA GLU A 117 -5.19 -17.22 -4.74
C GLU A 117 -4.18 -16.08 -4.82
N LYS A 118 -4.38 -15.16 -5.77
CA LYS A 118 -3.51 -13.99 -5.91
C LYS A 118 -3.52 -13.14 -4.64
N ARG A 119 -4.70 -12.80 -4.12
CA ARG A 119 -4.85 -11.96 -2.92
C ARG A 119 -4.34 -12.66 -1.66
N MET A 120 -4.47 -13.97 -1.58
CA MET A 120 -3.88 -14.74 -0.48
C MET A 120 -2.36 -14.75 -0.54
N GLY A 121 -1.76 -14.92 -1.72
CA GLY A 121 -0.31 -14.80 -1.88
C GLY A 121 0.21 -13.42 -1.49
N GLU A 122 -0.51 -12.37 -1.86
CA GLU A 122 -0.23 -10.99 -1.44
C GLU A 122 -0.36 -10.82 0.09
N ALA A 123 -1.37 -11.42 0.70
CA ALA A 123 -1.59 -11.42 2.14
C ALA A 123 -0.48 -12.14 2.92
N LEU A 124 -0.06 -13.33 2.46
CA LEU A 124 1.02 -14.11 3.06
C LEU A 124 2.33 -13.34 3.06
N ARG A 125 2.69 -12.76 1.91
CA ARG A 125 3.88 -11.91 1.79
C ARG A 125 3.78 -10.68 2.71
N LYS A 126 2.62 -10.05 2.79
CA LYS A 126 2.38 -8.89 3.67
C LYS A 126 2.51 -9.25 5.16
N ALA A 127 2.06 -10.44 5.55
CA ALA A 127 2.17 -10.93 6.93
C ALA A 127 3.56 -11.54 7.24
N GLY A 128 4.47 -11.61 6.27
CA GLY A 128 5.83 -12.11 6.45
C GLY A 128 5.93 -13.63 6.58
N PHE A 129 4.98 -14.37 5.98
CA PHE A 129 5.14 -15.81 5.74
C PHE A 129 6.07 -16.01 4.54
N GLU A 130 7.05 -16.92 4.67
CA GLU A 130 8.03 -17.30 3.64
C GLU A 130 7.71 -18.67 3.05
#